data_AF-A0A2E2L6H2-F1
#
_entry.id   AF-A0A2E2L6H2-F1
#
_cell.length_a   1.000
_cell.length_b   1.000
_cell.length_c   1.000
_cell.angle_alpha   90.00
_cell.angle_beta   90.00
_cell.angle_gamma   90.00
#
_symmetry.space_group_name_H-M   'P 1'
#
loop_
_entity.id
_entity.type
_entity.pdbx_description
1 polymer ?
#
loop_
_entity_poly.entity_id
_entity_poly.type
_entity_poly.pdbx_seq_one_letter_code
_entity_poly.pdbx_strand_id
1 'polypeptide(L)'
;MSEETAASPARDERVAIEHATDRLAERFPTVDRARVEQIVDEELHRLDGGRVRDFIPVLVEHEAKERLRSEAVPLPLEEVMDGGAARRAETGGREDDPMERQRRGEHTGLLQGDAGGGR
;
A
#
# COMPACT_ATOMS: atom_id res chain seq x y z
N MET A 1 -38.17 -7.41 16.74
CA MET A 1 -37.49 -8.36 15.84
C MET A 1 -36.98 -7.52 14.69
N SER A 2 -35.72 -7.11 14.76
CA SER A 2 -35.11 -6.23 13.75
C SER A 2 -34.05 -7.06 13.03
N GLU A 3 -34.45 -7.68 11.92
CA GLU A 3 -33.52 -8.19 10.92
C GLU A 3 -33.04 -6.99 10.10
N GLU A 4 -32.10 -6.25 10.66
CA GLU A 4 -31.35 -5.23 9.95
C GLU A 4 -29.88 -5.65 10.04
N THR A 5 -29.18 -5.74 8.91
CA THR A 5 -27.73 -6.02 8.71
C THR A 5 -27.27 -7.43 8.25
N ALA A 6 -28.13 -8.30 7.71
CA ALA A 6 -27.59 -9.37 6.85
C ALA A 6 -27.30 -8.77 5.47
N ALA A 7 -26.03 -8.42 5.20
CA ALA A 7 -25.62 -8.10 3.84
C ALA A 7 -26.09 -9.24 2.92
N SER A 8 -26.72 -8.89 1.79
CA SER A 8 -27.22 -9.90 0.86
C SER A 8 -26.05 -10.79 0.44
N PRO A 9 -26.20 -12.12 0.36
CA PRO A 9 -25.10 -13.03 -0.01
C PRO A 9 -24.45 -12.65 -1.35
N ALA A 10 -25.22 -12.02 -2.27
CA ALA A 10 -24.70 -11.51 -3.53
C ALA A 10 -23.82 -10.25 -3.41
N ARG A 11 -23.97 -9.46 -2.33
CA ARG A 11 -23.09 -8.33 -2.02
C ARG A 11 -21.79 -8.84 -1.39
N ASP A 12 -21.90 -9.80 -0.48
CA ASP A 12 -20.74 -10.41 0.18
C ASP A 12 -19.88 -11.20 -0.80
N GLU A 13 -20.50 -11.89 -1.76
CA GLU A 13 -19.82 -12.55 -2.87
C GLU A 13 -19.00 -11.55 -3.70
N ARG A 14 -19.59 -10.42 -4.11
CA ARG A 14 -18.90 -9.39 -4.90
C ARG A 14 -17.70 -8.80 -4.17
N VAL A 15 -17.88 -8.42 -2.91
CA VAL A 15 -16.78 -7.89 -2.07
C VAL A 15 -15.68 -8.93 -1.89
N ALA A 16 -16.05 -10.21 -1.69
CA ALA A 16 -15.07 -11.29 -1.58
C ALA A 16 -14.28 -11.51 -2.88
N ILE A 17 -14.93 -11.38 -4.05
CA ILE A 17 -14.29 -11.46 -5.37
C ILE A 17 -13.35 -10.27 -5.62
N GLU A 18 -13.76 -9.06 -5.25
CA GLU A 18 -12.90 -7.85 -5.34
C GLU A 18 -11.62 -8.06 -4.50
N HIS A 19 -11.76 -8.49 -3.25
CA HIS A 19 -10.61 -8.79 -2.39
C HIS A 19 -9.73 -9.94 -2.92
N ALA A 20 -10.33 -10.95 -3.56
CA ALA A 20 -9.56 -12.01 -4.21
C ALA A 20 -8.75 -11.46 -5.39
N THR A 21 -9.35 -10.57 -6.19
CA THR A 21 -8.69 -9.90 -7.32
C THR A 21 -7.49 -9.08 -6.85
N ASP A 22 -7.63 -8.35 -5.74
CA ASP A 22 -6.54 -7.61 -5.10
C ASP A 22 -5.38 -8.51 -4.71
N ARG A 23 -5.67 -9.60 -3.99
CA ARG A 23 -4.63 -10.58 -3.63
C ARG A 23 -3.95 -11.18 -4.85
N LEU A 24 -4.69 -11.48 -5.91
CA LEU A 24 -4.11 -12.03 -7.14
C LEU A 24 -3.21 -11.02 -7.85
N ALA A 25 -3.61 -9.76 -7.94
CA ALA A 25 -2.80 -8.71 -8.55
C ALA A 25 -1.49 -8.46 -7.76
N GLU A 26 -1.56 -8.47 -6.43
CA GLU A 26 -0.38 -8.39 -5.56
C GLU A 26 0.54 -9.62 -5.71
N ARG A 27 -0.04 -10.81 -5.89
CA ARG A 27 0.68 -12.08 -6.04
C ARG A 27 1.40 -12.21 -7.38
N PHE A 28 0.83 -11.62 -8.43
CA PHE A 28 1.30 -11.72 -9.82
C PHE A 28 1.57 -10.32 -10.40
N PRO A 29 2.54 -9.55 -9.87
CA PRO A 29 2.80 -8.17 -10.29
C PRO A 29 3.31 -8.05 -11.73
N THR A 30 3.73 -9.15 -12.36
CA THR A 30 4.14 -9.20 -13.77
C THR A 30 2.97 -9.28 -14.74
N VAL A 31 1.75 -9.49 -14.24
CA VAL A 31 0.52 -9.54 -15.02
C VAL A 31 -0.26 -8.25 -14.77
N ASP A 32 -0.68 -7.57 -15.84
CA ASP A 32 -1.47 -6.34 -15.72
C ASP A 32 -2.75 -6.56 -14.92
N ARG A 33 -3.10 -5.61 -14.04
CA ARG A 33 -4.32 -5.67 -13.21
C ARG A 33 -5.58 -5.92 -14.03
N ALA A 34 -5.71 -5.26 -15.19
CA ALA A 34 -6.85 -5.45 -16.09
C ALA A 34 -6.95 -6.89 -16.61
N ARG A 35 -5.80 -7.57 -16.79
CA ARG A 35 -5.77 -8.98 -17.20
C ARG A 35 -6.17 -9.90 -16.05
N VAL A 36 -5.75 -9.60 -14.82
CA VAL A 36 -6.19 -10.32 -13.61
C VAL A 36 -7.71 -10.21 -13.46
N GLU A 37 -8.26 -9.01 -13.58
CA GLU A 37 -9.71 -8.75 -13.53
C GLU A 37 -10.46 -9.53 -14.61
N GLN A 38 -9.97 -9.52 -15.85
CA GLN A 38 -10.55 -10.29 -16.94
C GLN A 38 -10.58 -11.78 -16.63
N ILE A 39 -9.48 -12.36 -16.12
CA ILE A 39 -9.43 -13.78 -15.78
C ILE A 39 -10.44 -14.09 -14.68
N VAL A 40 -10.48 -13.30 -13.60
CA VAL A 40 -11.44 -13.47 -12.50
C VAL A 40 -12.88 -13.42 -13.00
N ASP A 41 -13.21 -12.48 -13.88
CA ASP A 41 -14.54 -12.37 -14.48
C ASP A 41 -14.88 -13.58 -15.35
N GLU A 42 -13.94 -14.07 -16.15
CA GLU A 42 -14.10 -15.29 -16.95
C GLU A 42 -14.29 -16.54 -16.07
N GLU A 43 -13.62 -16.64 -14.93
CA GLU A 43 -13.82 -17.73 -13.96
C GLU A 43 -15.20 -17.65 -13.29
N LEU A 44 -15.62 -16.44 -12.91
CA LEU A 44 -16.92 -16.20 -12.28
C LEU A 44 -18.07 -16.61 -13.19
N HIS A 45 -18.04 -16.18 -14.46
CA HIS A 45 -19.06 -16.52 -15.45
C HIS A 45 -19.19 -18.03 -15.69
N ARG A 46 -18.11 -18.80 -15.53
CA ARG A 46 -18.17 -20.27 -15.68
C ARG A 46 -18.96 -20.96 -14.56
N LEU A 47 -19.13 -20.28 -13.43
CA LEU A 47 -19.86 -20.80 -12.28
C LEU A 47 -21.30 -20.24 -12.20
N ASP A 48 -21.73 -19.50 -13.22
CA ASP A 48 -23.10 -19.01 -13.30
C ASP A 48 -24.13 -20.16 -13.33
N GLY A 49 -25.28 -19.93 -12.71
CA GLY A 49 -26.39 -20.90 -12.64
C GLY A 49 -26.31 -21.89 -11.47
N GLY A 50 -25.25 -21.86 -10.66
CA GLY A 50 -25.16 -22.62 -9.40
C GLY A 50 -26.15 -22.14 -8.33
N ARG A 51 -26.83 -23.08 -7.65
CA ARG A 51 -27.77 -22.77 -6.54
C ARG A 51 -27.05 -22.33 -5.25
N VAL A 52 -25.82 -22.79 -5.04
CA VAL A 52 -25.00 -22.48 -3.84
C VAL A 52 -23.86 -21.58 -4.28
N ARG A 53 -23.80 -20.36 -3.73
CA ARG A 53 -22.83 -19.32 -4.16
C ARG A 53 -21.79 -18.95 -3.11
N ASP A 54 -21.93 -19.43 -1.87
CA ASP A 54 -21.02 -19.09 -0.76
C ASP A 54 -19.55 -19.48 -1.01
N PHE A 55 -19.31 -20.47 -1.88
CA PHE A 55 -17.98 -20.95 -2.23
C PHE A 55 -17.45 -20.39 -3.56
N ILE A 56 -18.25 -19.62 -4.30
CA ILE A 56 -17.84 -19.03 -5.59
C ILE A 56 -16.54 -18.22 -5.46
N PRO A 57 -16.36 -17.33 -4.46
CA PRO A 57 -15.13 -16.53 -4.38
C PRO A 57 -13.86 -17.39 -4.23
N VAL A 58 -13.94 -18.47 -3.46
CA VAL A 58 -12.80 -19.38 -3.22
C VAL A 58 -12.47 -20.18 -4.48
N LEU A 59 -13.48 -20.64 -5.21
CA LEU A 59 -13.29 -21.38 -6.46
C LEU A 59 -12.70 -20.48 -7.55
N VAL A 60 -13.25 -19.27 -7.71
CA VAL A 60 -12.76 -18.26 -8.65
C VAL A 60 -11.29 -17.91 -8.36
N GLU A 61 -10.95 -17.65 -7.10
CA GLU A 61 -9.57 -17.36 -6.70
C GLU A 61 -8.62 -18.53 -7.03
N HIS A 62 -9.04 -19.76 -6.79
CA HIS A 62 -8.25 -20.95 -7.07
C HIS A 62 -7.97 -21.10 -8.56
N GLU A 63 -8.99 -21.09 -9.40
CA GLU A 63 -8.84 -21.29 -10.85
C GLU A 63 -8.08 -20.13 -11.50
N ALA A 64 -8.38 -18.89 -11.11
CA ALA A 64 -7.66 -17.71 -11.59
C ALA A 64 -6.17 -17.79 -11.23
N LYS A 65 -5.83 -18.24 -10.03
CA LYS A 65 -4.44 -18.43 -9.60
C LYS A 65 -3.71 -19.48 -10.42
N GLU A 66 -4.32 -20.61 -10.73
CA GLU A 66 -3.68 -21.66 -11.55
C GLU A 66 -3.45 -21.19 -12.99
N ARG A 67 -4.40 -20.41 -13.54
CA ARG A 67 -4.22 -19.80 -14.87
C ARG A 67 -3.14 -18.72 -14.88
N LEU A 68 -3.14 -17.82 -13.88
CA LEU A 68 -2.12 -16.78 -13.74
C LEU A 68 -0.72 -17.35 -13.56
N ARG A 69 -0.54 -18.49 -12.89
CA ARG A 69 0.76 -19.17 -12.83
C ARG A 69 1.29 -19.60 -14.20
N SER A 70 0.39 -19.92 -15.12
CA SER A 70 0.76 -20.32 -16.48
C SER A 70 1.06 -19.12 -17.37
N GLU A 71 0.44 -17.96 -17.09
CA GLU A 71 0.65 -16.70 -17.84
C GLU A 71 1.80 -15.84 -17.27
N ALA A 72 2.08 -15.93 -15.96
CA ALA A 72 3.08 -15.09 -15.30
C ALA A 72 4.51 -15.46 -15.69
N VAL A 73 5.30 -14.46 -16.07
CA VAL A 73 6.75 -14.59 -16.14
C VAL A 73 7.30 -14.56 -14.72
N PRO A 74 8.09 -15.56 -14.28
CA PRO A 74 8.75 -15.52 -12.99
C PRO A 74 9.69 -14.32 -12.91
N LEU A 75 9.52 -13.46 -11.91
CA LEU A 75 10.48 -12.39 -11.66
C LEU A 75 11.85 -13.03 -11.34
N PRO A 76 12.95 -12.57 -11.96
CA PRO A 76 14.30 -12.97 -11.55
C PRO A 76 14.47 -12.68 -10.07
N LEU A 77 15.01 -13.63 -9.31
CA LEU A 77 15.20 -13.51 -7.85
C LEU A 77 15.97 -12.25 -7.45
N GLU A 78 16.80 -11.74 -8.36
CA GLU A 78 17.59 -10.50 -8.22
C GLU A 78 16.71 -9.26 -8.02
N GLU A 79 15.57 -9.14 -8.73
CA GLU A 79 14.68 -7.97 -8.65
C GLU A 79 13.82 -7.99 -7.38
N VAL A 80 13.48 -9.17 -6.88
CA VAL A 80 12.65 -9.35 -5.68
C VAL A 80 13.40 -8.93 -4.40
N MET A 81 14.73 -8.98 -4.43
CA MET A 81 15.59 -8.64 -3.31
C MET A 81 15.79 -7.13 -3.11
N ASP A 82 15.51 -6.30 -4.12
CA ASP A 82 15.73 -4.84 -4.07
C ASP A 82 14.43 -4.04 -3.80
N GLY A 83 13.25 -4.68 -3.82
CA GLY A 83 11.94 -4.01 -3.76
C GLY A 83 11.07 -4.29 -2.53
N GLY A 84 11.39 -5.29 -1.70
CA GLY A 84 10.57 -5.71 -0.55
C GLY A 84 10.52 -4.70 0.61
N ALA A 85 11.35 -3.66 0.56
CA ALA A 85 11.33 -2.52 1.46
C ALA A 85 10.81 -1.28 0.72
N ALA A 86 9.57 -1.35 0.22
CA ALA A 86 8.72 -0.16 0.23
C ALA A 86 8.60 0.27 1.69
N ARG A 87 9.62 1.04 2.09
CA ARG A 87 9.71 1.77 3.33
C ARG A 87 8.32 2.32 3.57
N ARG A 88 7.77 1.93 4.72
CA ARG A 88 7.05 2.80 5.64
C ARG A 88 7.83 4.12 5.74
N ALA A 89 7.82 4.91 4.68
CA ALA A 89 8.07 6.33 4.70
C ALA A 89 6.93 6.82 5.58
N GLU A 90 7.22 7.07 6.86
CA GLU A 90 6.62 8.03 7.82
C GLU A 90 7.24 7.72 9.21
N THR A 91 8.53 7.98 9.40
CA THR A 91 9.08 8.27 10.74
C THR A 91 9.72 9.63 10.62
N GLY A 92 8.91 10.64 10.95
CA GLY A 92 9.32 12.04 10.92
C GLY A 92 10.49 12.30 11.87
N GLY A 93 11.46 13.05 11.37
CA GLY A 93 12.27 14.03 12.10
C GLY A 93 12.95 13.57 13.37
N ARG A 94 14.24 13.22 13.26
CA ARG A 94 15.17 13.54 14.35
C ARG A 94 15.24 15.06 14.42
N GLU A 95 14.73 15.65 15.49
CA GLU A 95 14.93 17.08 15.79
C GLU A 95 16.43 17.35 15.88
N ASP A 96 16.90 18.32 15.09
CA ASP A 96 18.26 18.81 15.15
C ASP A 96 18.54 19.38 16.55
N ASP A 97 19.55 18.83 17.23
CA ASP A 97 19.96 19.22 18.58
C ASP A 97 20.44 20.70 18.59
N PRO A 98 19.83 21.63 19.35
CA PRO A 98 20.05 23.08 19.21
C PRO A 98 21.39 23.60 19.78
N MET A 99 22.36 22.75 20.11
CA MET A 99 23.51 23.11 20.95
C MET A 99 24.80 23.54 20.24
N GLU A 100 24.86 23.62 18.91
CA GLU A 100 26.13 23.90 18.20
C GLU A 100 26.35 25.34 17.68
N ARG A 101 25.41 26.29 17.83
CA ARG A 101 25.54 27.55 17.07
C ARG A 101 26.32 28.72 17.66
N GLN A 102 26.62 28.83 18.96
CA GLN A 102 27.28 30.07 19.41
C GLN A 102 28.26 29.91 20.58
N ARG A 103 29.16 28.94 20.47
CA ARG A 103 30.47 28.93 21.15
C ARG A 103 31.55 29.57 20.25
N ARG A 104 31.22 30.64 19.53
CA ARG A 104 32.18 31.38 18.68
C ARG A 104 31.97 32.89 18.83
N GLY A 105 32.94 33.52 19.50
CA GLY A 105 33.14 34.97 19.61
C GLY A 105 32.15 35.66 20.55
N GLU A 106 32.50 36.50 21.52
CA GLU A 106 33.73 37.23 21.79
C GLU A 106 33.75 37.52 23.29
N HIS A 107 34.84 37.11 23.95
CA HIS A 107 35.26 37.62 25.24
C HIS A 107 36.22 38.79 24.96
N THR A 108 36.29 39.77 25.87
CA THR A 108 37.06 41.04 25.81
C THR A 108 36.29 42.19 25.14
N GLY A 109 36.15 43.39 25.69
CA GLY A 109 36.63 43.96 26.94
C GLY A 109 36.20 45.43 27.00
N LEU A 110 35.97 45.92 28.23
CA LEU A 110 36.28 47.25 28.75
C LEU A 110 36.14 48.54 27.88
N LEU A 111 35.41 49.50 28.49
CA LEU A 111 35.68 50.95 28.59
C LEU A 111 35.30 51.89 27.43
N GLN A 112 34.95 53.12 27.86
CA GLN A 112 34.79 54.39 27.13
C GLN A 112 33.41 54.59 26.48
N GLY A 113 32.60 55.59 26.83
CA GLY A 113 32.90 56.93 27.32
C GLY A 113 32.81 57.94 26.17
N ASP A 114 32.08 59.03 26.43
CA ASP A 114 32.03 60.29 25.69
C ASP A 114 31.00 60.45 24.54
N ALA A 115 30.79 61.72 24.19
CA ALA A 115 29.51 62.40 24.17
C ALA A 115 29.10 63.00 22.80
N GLY A 116 28.03 63.81 22.84
CA GLY A 116 27.62 64.76 21.80
C GLY A 116 26.62 64.19 20.79
N GLY A 117 25.59 64.88 20.32
CA GLY A 117 25.16 66.27 20.43
C GLY A 117 24.16 66.56 19.30
N GLY A 118 23.26 67.54 19.51
CA GLY A 118 22.40 68.14 18.47
C GLY A 118 21.02 67.45 18.31
N ARG A 119 19.90 68.16 18.27
CA ARG A 119 19.62 69.60 18.09
C ARG A 119 18.37 69.99 18.87
#